data_AF-A0A4R9JB12-F1
#
_entry.id   AF-A0A4R9JB12-F1
#
_cell.length_a   1.000
_cell.length_b   1.000
_cell.length_c   1.000
_cell.angle_alpha   90.00
_cell.angle_beta   90.00
_cell.angle_gamma   90.00
#
_symmetry.space_group_name_H-M   'P 1'
#
loop_
_entity.id
_entity.type
_entity.pdbx_description
1 polymer ?
#
loop_
_entity_poly.entity_id
_entity_poly.type
_entity_poly.pdbx_seq_one_letter_code
_entity_poly.pdbx_strand_id
1 'polypeptide(L)'
;MAIKAGLETAALIFVLWLLFFKFRILEYFQVLDRIKVFWFLTFVLLWTTVQVLDRWQYFFPQKVSFYPLARFAMFQLGKKREVRESYIWTVELENGEEKDFNPVSSFSAIGQPSLSTRLELLREELDSENNSKKEHGKKEAQLWANSVRNYYHGKYAKKVNSVVFYKTASPDGISILRTELYAVEF
;
A
#
# COMPACT_ATOMS: atom_id res chain seq x y z
N MET A 1 -3.24 -3.18 16.29
CA MET A 1 -2.50 -3.67 15.10
C MET A 1 -1.42 -4.70 15.46
N ALA A 2 -0.51 -4.43 16.41
CA ALA A 2 0.52 -5.39 16.84
C ALA A 2 -0.03 -6.75 17.32
N ILE A 3 -1.15 -6.75 18.04
CA ILE A 3 -1.81 -7.97 18.55
C ILE A 3 -2.25 -8.90 17.41
N LYS A 4 -2.73 -8.34 16.29
CA LYS A 4 -3.18 -9.13 15.13
C LYS A 4 -2.00 -9.80 14.42
N ALA A 5 -0.89 -9.08 14.24
CA ALA A 5 0.35 -9.63 13.69
C ALA A 5 0.90 -10.78 14.55
N GLY A 6 0.86 -10.61 15.87
CA GLY A 6 1.26 -11.65 16.83
C GLY A 6 0.38 -12.89 16.73
N LEU A 7 -0.94 -12.73 16.63
CA LEU A 7 -1.88 -13.84 16.46
C LEU A 7 -1.69 -14.59 15.14
N GLU A 8 -1.49 -13.88 14.02
CA GLU A 8 -1.24 -14.50 12.71
C GLU A 8 0.09 -15.29 12.70
N THR A 9 1.13 -14.76 13.34
CA THR A 9 2.42 -15.45 13.50
C THR A 9 2.29 -16.68 14.40
N ALA A 10 1.58 -16.56 15.52
CA ALA A 10 1.31 -17.67 16.42
C ALA A 10 0.50 -18.78 15.74
N ALA A 11 -0.50 -18.42 14.91
CA ALA A 11 -1.27 -19.37 14.12
C ALA A 11 -0.40 -20.10 13.10
N LEU A 12 0.51 -19.39 12.40
CA LEU A 12 1.44 -19.99 11.45
C LEU A 12 2.38 -21.00 12.15
N ILE A 13 2.93 -20.63 13.30
CA ILE A 13 3.77 -21.52 14.13
C ILE A 13 2.96 -22.73 14.60
N PHE A 14 1.70 -22.53 15.00
CA PHE A 14 0.81 -23.61 15.42
C PHE A 14 0.51 -24.59 14.28
N VAL A 15 0.29 -24.11 13.05
CA VAL A 15 0.11 -24.97 11.87
C VAL A 15 1.37 -25.78 11.57
N LEU A 16 2.55 -25.17 11.65
CA LEU A 16 3.82 -25.90 11.48
C LEU A 16 4.00 -26.95 12.58
N TRP A 17 3.69 -26.60 13.83
CA TRP A 17 3.73 -27.55 14.94
C TRP A 17 2.80 -28.74 14.70
N LEU A 18 1.56 -28.49 14.25
CA LEU A 18 0.63 -29.55 13.89
C LEU A 18 1.20 -30.45 12.78
N LEU A 19 1.73 -29.87 11.71
CA LEU A 19 2.27 -30.64 10.57
C LEU A 19 3.46 -31.52 10.96
N PHE A 20 4.42 -30.98 11.71
CA PHE A 20 5.66 -31.69 12.02
C PHE A 20 5.56 -32.59 13.25
N PHE A 21 4.83 -32.19 14.30
CA PHE A 21 4.77 -32.95 15.56
C PHE A 21 3.51 -33.79 15.70
N LYS A 22 2.33 -33.25 15.38
CA LYS A 22 1.07 -34.00 15.53
C LYS A 22 0.85 -34.97 14.37
N PHE A 23 0.95 -34.46 13.15
CA PHE A 23 0.75 -35.24 11.93
C PHE A 23 2.02 -35.94 11.45
N ARG A 24 3.17 -35.63 12.05
CA ARG A 24 4.45 -36.28 11.79
C ARG A 24 4.73 -36.44 10.29
N ILE A 25 4.56 -35.36 9.53
CA ILE A 25 4.62 -35.42 8.06
C ILE A 25 5.95 -36.00 7.53
N LEU A 26 7.03 -35.91 8.32
CA LEU A 26 8.32 -36.52 8.02
C LEU A 26 8.29 -38.06 7.97
N GLU A 27 7.41 -38.71 8.74
CA GLU A 27 7.22 -40.17 8.68
C GLU A 27 6.61 -40.58 7.33
N TYR A 28 5.72 -39.77 6.77
CA TYR A 28 5.13 -40.00 5.44
C TYR A 28 6.13 -39.75 4.30
N PHE A 29 7.22 -39.03 4.57
CA PHE A 29 8.30 -38.79 3.62
C PHE A 29 9.46 -39.80 3.75
N GLN A 30 9.33 -40.86 4.55
CA GLN A 30 10.36 -41.90 4.69
C GLN A 30 10.69 -42.61 3.36
N VAL A 31 9.77 -42.58 2.39
CA VAL A 31 9.97 -43.14 1.04
C VAL A 31 10.83 -42.22 0.15
N LEU A 32 11.04 -40.96 0.54
CA LEU A 32 11.82 -39.99 -0.22
C LEU A 32 13.29 -39.98 0.24
N ASP A 33 14.19 -39.72 -0.71
CA ASP A 33 15.61 -39.52 -0.42
C ASP A 33 15.83 -38.41 0.61
N ARG A 34 16.81 -38.60 1.49
CA ARG A 34 17.21 -37.60 2.51
C ARG A 34 17.51 -36.22 1.91
N ILE A 35 18.03 -36.16 0.69
CA ILE A 35 18.30 -34.92 -0.04
C ILE A 35 16.99 -34.17 -0.37
N LYS A 36 15.94 -34.89 -0.79
CA LYS A 36 14.62 -34.29 -1.09
C LYS A 36 13.96 -33.76 0.19
N VAL A 37 14.08 -34.52 1.29
CA VAL A 37 13.60 -34.09 2.61
C VAL A 37 14.35 -32.85 3.10
N PHE A 38 15.66 -32.80 2.92
CA PHE A 38 16.47 -31.61 3.25
C PHE A 38 15.98 -30.37 2.49
N TRP A 39 15.85 -30.45 1.16
CA TRP A 39 15.36 -29.32 0.35
C TRP A 39 13.93 -28.92 0.71
N PHE A 40 13.05 -29.87 1.01
CA PHE A 40 11.70 -29.59 1.50
C PHE A 40 11.74 -28.80 2.82
N LEU A 41 12.53 -29.24 3.80
CA LEU A 41 12.67 -28.53 5.07
C LEU A 41 13.25 -27.12 4.89
N THR A 42 14.28 -26.97 4.05
CA THR A 42 14.85 -25.67 3.69
C THR A 42 13.80 -24.76 3.05
N PHE A 43 12.99 -25.29 2.12
CA PHE A 43 11.91 -24.54 1.50
C PHE A 43 10.87 -24.08 2.53
N VAL A 44 10.39 -24.98 3.39
CA VAL A 44 9.39 -24.65 4.42
C VAL A 44 9.92 -23.58 5.37
N LEU A 45 11.19 -23.69 5.79
CA LEU A 45 11.84 -22.70 6.65
C LEU A 45 11.88 -21.34 5.96
N LEU A 46 12.45 -21.27 4.75
CA LEU A 46 12.58 -20.02 4.00
C LEU A 46 11.22 -19.39 3.70
N TRP A 47 10.24 -20.19 3.28
CA TRP A 47 8.89 -19.74 3.02
C TRP A 47 8.23 -19.17 4.27
N THR A 48 8.34 -19.87 5.41
CA THR A 48 7.81 -19.40 6.70
C THR A 48 8.45 -18.08 7.11
N THR A 49 9.78 -17.96 7.00
CA THR A 49 10.49 -16.72 7.29
C THR A 49 10.00 -15.59 6.40
N VAL A 50 9.85 -15.82 5.10
CA VAL A 50 9.32 -14.84 4.15
C VAL A 50 7.90 -14.40 4.52
N GLN A 51 7.01 -15.32 4.89
CA GLN A 51 5.64 -15.00 5.33
C GLN A 51 5.63 -14.14 6.59
N VAL A 52 6.45 -14.46 7.59
CA VAL A 52 6.54 -13.67 8.83
C VAL A 52 7.08 -12.27 8.54
N LEU A 53 8.13 -12.16 7.72
CA LEU A 53 8.71 -10.87 7.34
C LEU A 53 7.72 -10.03 6.52
N ASP A 54 6.97 -10.65 5.61
CA ASP A 54 5.91 -9.98 4.84
C ASP A 54 4.82 -9.40 5.75
N ARG A 55 4.33 -10.20 6.72
CA ARG A 55 3.34 -9.73 7.69
C ARG A 55 3.89 -8.63 8.57
N TRP A 56 5.13 -8.76 9.04
CA TRP A 56 5.76 -7.72 9.85
C TRP A 56 5.87 -6.40 9.06
N GLN A 57 6.29 -6.47 7.79
CA GLN A 57 6.36 -5.31 6.90
C GLN A 57 4.97 -4.72 6.60
N TYR A 58 3.93 -5.54 6.49
CA TYR A 58 2.55 -5.07 6.33
C TYR A 58 2.05 -4.26 7.54
N PHE A 59 2.34 -4.73 8.75
CA PHE A 59 1.89 -4.06 9.98
C PHE A 59 2.77 -2.89 10.43
N PHE A 60 4.04 -2.86 10.03
CA PHE A 60 5.00 -1.83 10.42
C PHE A 60 5.82 -1.28 9.23
N PRO A 61 5.15 -0.73 8.20
CA PRO A 61 5.80 -0.35 6.95
C PRO A 61 6.84 0.78 7.09
N GLN A 62 6.79 1.55 8.18
CA GLN A 62 7.72 2.66 8.45
C GLN A 62 8.97 2.25 9.23
N LYS A 63 8.98 1.09 9.90
CA LYS A 63 10.08 0.68 10.79
C LYS A 63 10.94 -0.44 10.21
N VAL A 64 10.39 -1.20 9.26
CA VAL A 64 11.01 -2.42 8.74
C VAL A 64 10.75 -2.50 7.23
N SER A 65 11.82 -2.51 6.44
CA SER A 65 11.77 -2.69 4.98
C SER A 65 12.73 -3.81 4.58
N PHE A 66 12.18 -5.00 4.32
CA PHE A 66 12.95 -6.16 3.81
C PHE A 66 12.80 -6.31 2.29
N TYR A 67 12.67 -5.17 1.60
CA TYR A 67 12.63 -5.13 0.16
C TYR A 67 13.95 -5.68 -0.44
N PRO A 68 13.94 -6.56 -1.46
CA PRO A 68 12.81 -7.05 -2.28
C PRO A 68 12.29 -8.46 -1.92
N LEU A 69 12.69 -9.05 -0.79
CA LEU A 69 12.53 -10.49 -0.55
C LEU A 69 11.09 -10.97 -0.31
N ALA A 70 10.24 -10.16 0.34
CA ALA A 70 8.96 -10.66 0.87
C ALA A 70 7.71 -10.27 0.06
N ARG A 71 7.80 -9.25 -0.79
CA ARG A 71 6.61 -8.58 -1.37
C ARG A 71 6.06 -9.19 -2.66
N PHE A 72 6.71 -10.23 -3.20
CA PHE A 72 6.30 -10.84 -4.47
C PHE A 72 4.97 -11.60 -4.39
N ALA A 73 4.54 -12.07 -3.21
CA ALA A 73 3.30 -12.81 -3.04
C ALA A 73 2.05 -11.91 -2.82
N MET A 74 2.25 -10.61 -2.61
CA MET A 74 1.19 -9.64 -2.31
C MET A 74 0.96 -8.64 -3.46
N PHE A 75 1.05 -9.10 -4.71
CA PHE A 75 0.18 -8.53 -5.75
C PHE A 75 -1.26 -8.90 -5.39
N GLN A 76 -1.79 -8.24 -4.35
CA GLN A 76 -3.22 -8.07 -4.21
C GLN A 76 -3.65 -7.35 -5.48
N LEU A 77 -4.28 -8.15 -6.32
CA LEU A 77 -5.02 -7.79 -7.52
C LEU A 77 -6.23 -6.94 -7.10
N GLY A 78 -6.03 -5.87 -6.32
CA GLY A 78 -6.96 -4.75 -6.32
C GLY A 78 -6.95 -4.27 -7.75
N LYS A 79 -8.09 -4.39 -8.44
CA LYS A 79 -8.19 -4.02 -9.85
C LYS A 79 -7.55 -2.64 -9.97
N LYS A 80 -6.60 -2.46 -10.90
CA LYS A 80 -5.98 -1.15 -11.17
C LYS A 80 -7.03 -0.03 -11.35
N ARG A 81 -8.29 -0.37 -11.64
CA ARG A 81 -9.45 0.53 -11.60
C ARG A 81 -9.86 0.99 -10.20
N GLU A 82 -10.11 0.10 -9.25
CA GLU A 82 -10.67 0.45 -7.92
C GLU A 82 -9.82 1.48 -7.15
N VAL A 83 -8.50 1.34 -7.18
CA VAL A 83 -7.59 2.31 -6.52
C VAL A 83 -7.45 3.60 -7.30
N ARG A 84 -7.43 3.52 -8.64
CA ARG A 84 -7.23 4.67 -9.54
C ARG A 84 -8.48 5.54 -9.64
N GLU A 85 -9.64 4.96 -9.37
CA GLU A 85 -10.96 5.58 -9.43
C GLU A 85 -11.48 6.06 -8.07
N SER A 86 -10.76 5.84 -6.97
CA SER A 86 -11.20 6.25 -5.61
C SER A 86 -10.62 7.60 -5.15
N TYR A 87 -9.49 8.00 -5.71
CA TYR A 87 -8.76 9.22 -5.31
C TYR A 87 -8.13 9.91 -6.51
N ILE A 88 -8.36 11.20 -6.65
CA ILE A 88 -7.87 12.00 -7.78
C ILE A 88 -7.35 13.36 -7.31
N TRP A 89 -6.24 13.79 -7.89
CA TRP A 89 -5.75 15.16 -7.71
C TRP A 89 -6.11 15.93 -8.96
N THR A 90 -6.84 17.02 -8.84
CA THR A 90 -7.14 17.90 -9.98
C THR A 90 -6.24 19.13 -9.88
N VAL A 91 -5.65 19.49 -11.02
CA VAL A 91 -4.70 20.58 -11.14
C VAL A 91 -5.31 21.64 -12.03
N GLU A 92 -5.42 22.86 -11.52
CA GLU A 92 -5.80 24.01 -12.32
C GLU A 92 -4.54 24.71 -12.82
N LEU A 93 -4.45 24.83 -14.15
CA LEU A 93 -3.33 25.49 -14.83
C LEU A 93 -3.61 26.98 -15.00
N GLU A 94 -2.56 27.76 -15.28
CA GLU A 94 -2.68 29.22 -15.45
C GLU A 94 -3.66 29.67 -16.54
N ASN A 95 -3.93 28.81 -17.53
CA ASN A 95 -4.92 29.04 -18.58
C ASN A 95 -6.37 28.69 -18.17
N GLY A 96 -6.63 28.38 -16.89
CA GLY A 96 -7.93 27.91 -16.40
C GLY A 96 -8.25 26.46 -16.82
N GLU A 97 -7.28 25.74 -17.39
CA GLU A 97 -7.46 24.34 -17.78
C GLU A 97 -7.32 23.44 -16.55
N GLU A 98 -8.39 22.71 -16.22
CA GLU A 98 -8.34 21.65 -15.20
C GLU A 98 -7.84 20.33 -15.81
N LYS A 99 -6.88 19.70 -15.14
CA LYS A 99 -6.40 18.36 -15.48
C LYS A 99 -6.41 17.45 -14.28
N ASP A 100 -7.03 16.29 -14.46
CA ASP A 100 -6.92 15.21 -13.51
C ASP A 100 -5.52 14.58 -13.56
N PHE A 101 -4.85 14.62 -12.42
CA PHE A 101 -3.55 14.03 -12.16
C PHE A 101 -3.71 12.84 -11.22
N ASN A 102 -3.32 11.66 -11.70
CA ASN A 102 -3.27 10.49 -10.84
C ASN A 102 -1.81 10.16 -10.44
N PRO A 103 -1.40 10.46 -9.19
CA PRO A 103 -0.06 10.17 -8.72
C PRO A 103 0.25 8.66 -8.67
N VAL A 104 -0.78 7.80 -8.57
CA VAL A 104 -0.62 6.33 -8.56
C VAL A 104 0.08 5.84 -9.83
N SER A 105 -0.17 6.49 -10.98
CA SER A 105 0.51 6.15 -12.24
C SER A 105 1.85 6.85 -12.46
N SER A 106 2.12 7.94 -11.76
CA SER A 106 3.31 8.77 -12.00
C SER A 106 4.45 8.47 -11.01
N PHE A 107 4.13 7.94 -9.83
CA PHE A 107 5.09 7.70 -8.74
C PHE A 107 5.20 6.22 -8.33
N SER A 108 4.77 5.29 -9.18
CA SER A 108 4.89 3.86 -8.90
C SER A 108 6.37 3.41 -8.93
N ALA A 109 7.04 3.52 -7.78
CA ALA A 109 8.35 2.92 -7.56
C ALA A 109 8.17 1.52 -6.97
N ILE A 110 8.94 0.56 -7.47
CA ILE A 110 8.92 -0.81 -6.97
C ILE A 110 9.36 -0.78 -5.49
N GLY A 111 8.51 -1.31 -4.59
CA GLY A 111 8.81 -1.38 -3.15
C GLY A 111 8.15 -0.35 -2.24
N GLN A 112 7.49 0.68 -2.76
CA GLN A 112 6.70 1.61 -1.93
C GLN A 112 5.29 1.05 -1.63
N PRO A 113 4.66 1.32 -0.46
CA PRO A 113 3.23 1.05 -0.24
C PRO A 113 2.45 1.39 -1.50
N SER A 114 1.51 0.53 -1.90
CA SER A 114 0.66 0.87 -3.05
C SER A 114 0.15 2.28 -2.83
N LEU A 115 0.32 3.17 -3.80
CA LEU A 115 -0.02 4.59 -3.62
C LEU A 115 -1.47 4.78 -3.13
N SER A 116 -2.37 3.82 -3.39
CA SER A 116 -3.68 3.69 -2.72
C SER A 116 -3.60 3.81 -1.21
N THR A 117 -2.74 3.02 -0.56
CA THR A 117 -2.65 2.95 0.90
C THR A 117 -2.17 4.28 1.46
N ARG A 118 -1.26 4.97 0.76
CA ARG A 118 -0.81 6.31 1.17
C ARG A 118 -1.91 7.37 1.00
N LEU A 119 -2.67 7.30 -0.09
CA LEU A 119 -3.80 8.20 -0.32
C LEU A 119 -4.98 7.92 0.63
N GLU A 120 -5.20 6.66 0.99
CA GLU A 120 -6.18 6.25 2.00
C GLU A 120 -5.78 6.76 3.40
N LEU A 121 -4.52 6.59 3.79
CA LEU A 121 -4.00 7.14 5.04
C LEU A 121 -4.10 8.67 5.07
N LEU A 122 -3.76 9.32 3.95
CA LEU A 122 -3.92 10.78 3.82
C LEU A 122 -5.38 11.19 3.99
N ARG A 123 -6.32 10.49 3.37
CA ARG A 123 -7.76 10.71 3.57
C ARG A 123 -8.15 10.52 5.04
N GLU A 124 -7.78 9.40 5.66
CA GLU A 124 -8.10 9.10 7.06
C GLU A 124 -7.58 10.19 8.01
N GLU A 125 -6.40 10.73 7.73
CA GLU A 125 -5.82 11.82 8.51
C GLU A 125 -6.56 13.15 8.28
N LEU A 126 -6.88 13.50 7.03
CA LEU A 126 -7.64 14.71 6.69
C LEU A 126 -9.07 14.70 7.26
N ASP A 127 -9.72 13.54 7.27
CA ASP A 127 -11.06 13.32 7.82
C ASP A 127 -11.06 13.13 9.35
N SER A 128 -9.89 13.10 10.00
CA SER A 128 -9.80 12.78 11.43
C SER A 128 -10.39 13.88 12.32
N GLU A 129 -11.18 13.49 13.32
CA GLU A 129 -11.60 14.38 14.42
C GLU A 129 -10.44 14.75 15.36
N ASN A 130 -9.32 14.01 15.29
CA ASN A 130 -8.13 14.32 16.07
C ASN A 130 -7.31 15.43 15.40
N ASN A 131 -7.25 16.61 16.03
CA ASN A 131 -6.52 17.78 15.53
C ASN A 131 -5.05 17.49 15.16
N SER A 132 -4.34 16.67 15.93
CA SER A 132 -2.93 16.35 15.65
C SER A 132 -2.78 15.55 14.35
N LYS A 133 -3.66 14.55 14.14
CA LYS A 133 -3.69 13.78 12.90
C LYS A 133 -4.12 14.64 11.70
N LYS A 134 -5.12 15.50 11.90
CA LYS A 134 -5.60 16.40 10.85
C LYS A 134 -4.54 17.38 10.38
N GLU A 135 -3.78 17.97 11.31
CA GLU A 135 -2.66 18.86 10.97
C GLU A 135 -1.49 18.11 10.29
N HIS A 136 -1.22 16.87 10.71
CA HIS A 136 -0.26 16.01 10.01
C HIS A 136 -0.72 15.73 8.57
N GLY A 137 -1.99 15.34 8.38
CA GLY A 137 -2.57 15.09 7.06
C GLY A 137 -2.52 16.31 6.15
N LYS A 138 -2.80 17.52 6.66
CA LYS A 138 -2.66 18.78 5.90
C LYS A 138 -1.22 19.04 5.44
N LYS A 139 -0.23 18.81 6.33
CA LYS A 139 1.19 18.98 5.99
C LYS A 139 1.61 17.99 4.89
N GLU A 140 1.20 16.74 5.01
CA GLU A 140 1.45 15.73 4.00
C GLU A 140 0.77 16.11 2.68
N ALA A 141 -0.51 16.51 2.69
CA ALA A 141 -1.25 16.96 1.50
C ALA A 141 -0.55 18.14 0.79
N GLN A 142 -0.02 19.11 1.55
CA GLN A 142 0.77 20.22 0.99
C GLN A 142 2.04 19.72 0.28
N LEU A 143 2.76 18.74 0.85
CA LEU A 143 3.94 18.15 0.22
C LEU A 143 3.59 17.45 -1.10
N TRP A 144 2.44 16.76 -1.14
CA TRP A 144 1.91 16.19 -2.38
C TRP A 144 1.59 17.26 -3.40
N ALA A 145 0.85 18.31 -3.02
CA ALA A 145 0.50 19.41 -3.93
C ALA A 145 1.74 20.13 -4.49
N ASN A 146 2.75 20.38 -3.64
CA ASN A 146 4.04 20.94 -4.07
C ASN A 146 4.76 20.01 -5.08
N SER A 147 4.71 18.70 -4.85
CA SER A 147 5.30 17.72 -5.76
C SER A 147 4.59 17.69 -7.12
N VAL A 148 3.26 17.83 -7.12
CA VAL A 148 2.45 17.96 -8.35
C VAL A 148 2.80 19.24 -9.10
N ARG A 149 2.88 20.38 -8.41
CA ARG A 149 3.31 21.66 -8.98
C ARG A 149 4.69 21.53 -9.62
N ASN A 150 5.67 20.98 -8.91
CA ASN A 150 7.02 20.79 -9.41
C ASN A 150 7.08 19.85 -10.62
N TYR A 151 6.27 18.80 -10.62
CA TYR A 151 6.16 17.89 -11.78
C TYR A 151 5.61 18.61 -13.02
N TYR A 152 4.55 19.40 -12.88
CA TYR A 152 3.97 20.15 -14.00
C TYR A 152 4.91 21.25 -14.52
N HIS A 153 5.58 21.95 -13.60
CA HIS A 153 6.59 22.93 -13.95
C HIS A 153 7.78 22.28 -14.66
N GLY A 154 8.34 21.20 -14.12
CA GLY A 154 9.53 20.55 -14.68
C GLY A 154 9.27 19.80 -15.99
N LYS A 155 8.16 19.08 -16.10
CA LYS A 155 7.87 18.23 -17.26
C LYS A 155 7.18 18.96 -18.41
N TYR A 156 6.30 19.91 -18.09
CA TYR A 156 5.45 20.58 -19.08
C TYR A 156 5.70 22.10 -19.18
N ALA A 157 6.61 22.66 -18.37
CA ALA A 157 6.82 24.11 -18.27
C ALA A 157 5.51 24.89 -18.00
N LYS A 158 4.56 24.25 -17.31
CA LYS A 158 3.25 24.86 -17.00
C LYS A 158 3.22 25.31 -15.55
N LYS A 159 2.67 26.50 -15.32
CA LYS A 159 2.37 27.02 -13.99
C LYS A 159 1.02 26.46 -13.51
N VAL A 160 1.00 26.08 -12.24
CA VAL A 160 -0.15 25.53 -11.53
C VAL A 160 -0.66 26.59 -10.58
N ASN A 161 -1.94 26.94 -10.69
CA ASN A 161 -2.62 27.93 -9.85
C ASN A 161 -3.21 27.28 -8.60
N SER A 162 -3.84 26.11 -8.76
CA SER A 162 -4.45 25.39 -7.64
C SER A 162 -4.30 23.89 -7.81
N VAL A 163 -4.32 23.19 -6.69
CA VAL A 163 -4.34 21.73 -6.64
C VAL A 163 -5.38 21.29 -5.62
N VAL A 164 -6.29 20.44 -6.05
CA VAL A 164 -7.40 19.94 -5.23
C VAL A 164 -7.33 18.42 -5.16
N PHE A 165 -7.45 17.88 -3.96
CA PHE A 165 -7.53 16.45 -3.70
C PHE A 165 -8.98 16.03 -3.46
N TYR A 166 -9.49 15.14 -4.31
CA TYR A 166 -10.84 14.63 -4.22
C TYR A 166 -10.86 13.14 -3.84
N LYS A 167 -11.85 12.79 -3.02
CA LYS A 167 -12.39 11.43 -2.93
C LYS A 167 -13.41 11.25 -4.04
N THR A 168 -13.27 10.19 -4.82
CA THR A 168 -14.24 9.82 -5.84
C THR A 168 -15.03 8.60 -5.39
N ALA A 169 -16.36 8.73 -5.35
CA ALA A 169 -17.27 7.64 -5.09
C ALA A 169 -18.16 7.43 -6.31
N SER A 170 -18.35 6.18 -6.71
CA SER A 170 -19.31 5.81 -7.74
C SER A 170 -20.40 4.94 -7.11
N PRO A 171 -21.35 5.53 -6.37
CA PRO A 171 -22.38 4.77 -5.66
C PRO A 171 -23.23 3.91 -6.61
N ASP A 172 -23.43 4.39 -7.84
CA ASP A 172 -24.30 3.73 -8.84
C ASP A 172 -23.50 3.10 -10.00
N GLY A 173 -22.16 3.16 -9.96
CA GLY A 173 -21.29 2.66 -11.04
C GLY A 173 -21.25 3.53 -12.31
N ILE A 174 -22.10 4.57 -12.40
CA ILE A 174 -22.29 5.41 -13.60
C ILE A 174 -21.89 6.87 -13.35
N SER A 175 -22.21 7.43 -12.19
CA SER A 175 -21.90 8.82 -11.81
C SER A 175 -20.72 8.87 -10.84
N ILE A 176 -19.71 9.68 -11.15
CA ILE A 176 -18.59 9.92 -10.26
C ILE A 176 -18.92 11.14 -9.40
N LEU A 177 -19.20 10.92 -8.12
CA LEU A 177 -19.27 11.99 -7.13
C LEU A 177 -17.84 12.31 -6.66
N ARG A 178 -17.48 13.60 -6.74
CA ARG A 178 -16.22 14.13 -6.20
C ARG A 178 -16.51 14.84 -4.88
N THR A 179 -15.85 14.44 -3.81
CA THR A 179 -15.87 15.13 -2.52
C THR A 179 -14.50 15.74 -2.28
N GLU A 180 -14.43 17.06 -2.13
CA GLU A 180 -13.18 17.75 -1.83
C GLU A 180 -12.69 17.38 -0.43
N LEU A 181 -11.45 16.91 -0.35
CA LEU A 181 -10.78 16.60 0.92
C LEU A 181 -9.77 17.68 1.31
N TYR A 182 -9.16 18.33 0.31
CA TYR A 182 -8.14 19.35 0.52
C TYR A 182 -7.95 20.17 -0.75
N ALA A 183 -7.77 21.48 -0.60
CA ALA A 183 -7.45 22.40 -1.69
C ALA A 183 -6.30 23.34 -1.28
N VAL A 184 -5.46 23.69 -2.25
CA VAL A 184 -4.41 24.69 -2.07
C VAL A 184 -4.22 25.54 -3.33
N GLU A 185 -4.06 26.84 -3.13
CA GLU A 185 -3.72 27.84 -4.16
C GLU A 185 -2.24 28.22 -4.05
N PHE A 186 -1.61 28.59 -5.18
CA PHE A 186 -0.15 28.67 -5.36
C PHE A 186 0.43 29.95 -5.95
#